data_AF-A0AAD9ZK91-F1
#
_entry.id   AF-A0AAD9ZK91-F1
#
_cell.length_a   1.000
_cell.length_b   1.000
_cell.length_c   1.000
_cell.angle_alpha   90.00
_cell.angle_beta   90.00
_cell.angle_gamma   90.00
#
_symmetry.space_group_name_H-M   'P 1'
#
loop_
_entity.id
_entity.type
_entity.pdbx_description
1 polymer ?
#
loop_
_entity_poly.entity_id
_entity_poly.type
_entity_poly.pdbx_seq_one_letter_code
_entity_poly.pdbx_strand_id
1 'polypeptide(L)'
;MATAALLRSLRRRDVVSAPISAYRCLSSNVKPSWTPSIMGNRLTSVSRAFSSKPAGNDVIGIDLGTTNSCVALMEGKTPKVIENSEGARTTPSVVAFNQKGELLVGTPAKRQAVTNPTNTLFGTKRLIGRRFEDPQTQKEMKMVPYKIVKAPNGDAWLEANGQQYSPSQIGAFILTKMKETAESYLGKSITKAVITVPAYFQ
;
A
#
# COMPACT_ATOMS: atom_id res chain seq x y z
N MET A 1 52.79 38.81 -1.16
CA MET A 1 52.82 38.74 0.31
C MET A 1 52.08 37.45 0.68
N ALA A 2 52.74 36.40 1.16
CA ALA A 2 53.25 36.24 2.54
C ALA A 2 52.09 36.28 3.57
N THR A 3 51.84 35.29 4.43
CA THR A 3 52.59 34.08 4.86
C THR A 3 51.59 33.07 5.46
N ALA A 4 51.68 31.76 5.21
CA ALA A 4 52.21 30.69 6.09
C ALA A 4 51.57 30.58 7.51
N ALA A 5 51.41 29.42 8.17
CA ALA A 5 51.43 27.98 7.86
C ALA A 5 51.14 27.19 9.18
N LEU A 6 51.27 25.84 9.19
CA LEU A 6 51.26 24.93 10.36
C LEU A 6 49.90 24.65 11.06
N LEU A 7 49.58 23.43 11.51
CA LEU A 7 50.15 22.10 11.20
C LEU A 7 49.14 20.95 11.51
N ARG A 8 49.15 19.91 10.67
CA ARG A 8 48.88 18.45 10.89
C ARG A 8 48.23 18.06 12.25
N SER A 9 47.21 17.19 12.27
CA SER A 9 47.25 15.83 11.68
C SER A 9 45.82 15.17 11.66
N LEU A 10 45.54 13.88 11.37
CA LEU A 10 46.41 12.68 11.23
C LEU A 10 45.95 11.62 10.18
N ARG A 11 45.09 10.64 10.56
CA ARG A 11 44.79 9.35 9.87
C ARG A 11 43.50 8.78 10.47
N ARG A 12 42.48 8.26 9.77
CA ARG A 12 42.38 7.34 8.61
C ARG A 12 42.77 5.88 8.94
N ARG A 13 41.87 4.93 8.63
CA ARG A 13 42.02 3.44 8.64
C ARG A 13 41.90 2.75 10.02
N ASP A 14 41.39 1.52 10.14
CA ASP A 14 40.72 0.62 9.17
C ASP A 14 39.83 -0.42 9.90
N VAL A 15 39.07 -1.20 9.13
CA VAL A 15 38.44 -2.47 9.52
C VAL A 15 39.52 -3.51 9.88
N VAL A 16 39.22 -4.49 10.78
CA VAL A 16 39.64 -5.92 10.77
C VAL A 16 39.78 -6.52 12.19
N SER A 17 39.03 -7.62 12.40
CA SER A 17 39.26 -8.84 13.21
C SER A 17 40.05 -8.84 14.54
N ALA A 18 39.50 -9.59 15.52
CA ALA A 18 40.23 -10.22 16.63
C ALA A 18 39.71 -11.67 16.87
N PRO A 19 40.50 -12.62 17.41
CA PRO A 19 40.43 -14.01 16.97
C PRO A 19 39.99 -15.06 18.02
N ILE A 20 39.91 -16.31 17.55
CA ILE A 20 39.66 -17.55 18.32
C ILE A 20 40.91 -17.97 19.12
N SER A 21 40.66 -18.66 20.25
CA SER A 21 41.58 -19.51 21.03
C SER A 21 42.30 -18.90 22.24
N ALA A 22 41.88 -19.32 23.44
CA ALA A 22 42.75 -19.47 24.61
C ALA A 22 42.18 -20.59 25.52
N TYR A 23 42.87 -21.74 25.58
CA TYR A 23 42.55 -22.84 26.49
C TYR A 23 43.27 -22.70 27.84
N ARG A 24 42.54 -22.79 28.96
CA ARG A 24 42.86 -23.53 30.22
C ARG A 24 41.78 -23.19 31.25
N CYS A 25 40.92 -24.13 31.66
CA CYS A 25 41.20 -25.25 32.57
C CYS A 25 41.48 -24.80 34.01
N LEU A 26 40.47 -24.94 34.86
CA LEU A 26 40.58 -25.01 36.31
C LEU A 26 39.54 -26.03 36.79
N SER A 27 39.98 -27.03 37.55
CA SER A 27 39.15 -28.17 37.92
C SER A 27 38.40 -27.95 39.24
N SER A 28 37.18 -28.46 39.33
CA SER A 28 36.66 -28.98 40.60
C SER A 28 35.75 -30.19 40.35
N ASN A 29 36.08 -31.31 40.99
CA ASN A 29 35.34 -32.56 40.89
C ASN A 29 33.98 -32.47 41.60
N VAL A 30 32.89 -32.77 40.89
CA VAL A 30 31.65 -33.26 41.50
C VAL A 30 31.13 -34.44 40.67
N LYS A 31 30.96 -35.59 41.32
CA LYS A 31 30.47 -36.84 40.69
C LYS A 31 28.93 -36.82 40.60
N PRO A 32 28.30 -37.15 39.47
CA PRO A 32 26.89 -37.53 39.44
C PRO A 32 26.75 -39.04 39.67
N SER A 33 26.18 -39.43 40.81
CA SER A 33 25.76 -40.82 41.07
C SER A 33 24.41 -41.11 40.42
N TRP A 34 24.31 -42.24 39.70
CA TRP A 34 23.05 -42.73 39.14
C TRP A 34 22.07 -43.21 40.22
N THR A 35 20.80 -42.83 40.08
CA THR A 35 19.64 -43.66 40.44
C THR A 35 18.50 -43.42 39.42
N PRO A 36 17.87 -44.48 38.87
CA PRO A 36 16.65 -44.34 38.08
C PRO A 36 15.42 -44.55 38.99
N SER A 37 14.44 -43.64 38.92
CA SER A 37 13.12 -43.85 39.52
C SER A 37 12.01 -43.37 38.59
N ILE A 38 10.94 -44.16 38.55
CA ILE A 38 9.90 -44.18 37.52
C ILE A 38 8.69 -43.30 37.89
N MET A 39 7.92 -42.90 36.88
CA MET A 39 6.57 -42.30 36.92
C MET A 39 6.43 -40.84 37.39
N GLY A 40 5.80 -40.03 36.53
CA GLY A 40 5.41 -38.65 36.83
C GLY A 40 4.89 -37.92 35.59
N ASN A 41 3.66 -38.25 35.15
CA ASN A 41 3.02 -37.59 34.00
C ASN A 41 3.04 -36.05 34.11
N ARG A 42 3.81 -35.40 33.24
CA ARG A 42 3.53 -34.02 32.82
C ARG A 42 3.27 -34.00 31.32
N LEU A 43 1.99 -34.18 30.98
CA LEU A 43 1.45 -33.73 29.70
C LEU A 43 1.65 -32.22 29.60
N THR A 44 2.77 -31.80 29.03
CA THR A 44 2.91 -30.46 28.48
C THR A 44 1.95 -30.39 27.30
N SER A 45 0.71 -29.95 27.58
CA SER A 45 -0.23 -29.53 26.56
C SER A 45 0.41 -28.36 25.82
N VAL A 46 1.15 -28.67 24.75
CA VAL A 46 1.55 -27.70 23.74
C VAL A 46 0.27 -27.33 23.01
N SER A 47 -0.45 -26.40 23.62
CA SER A 47 -1.64 -25.75 23.08
C SER A 47 -1.21 -24.98 21.84
N ARG A 48 -1.05 -25.68 20.72
CA ARG A 48 -0.92 -25.06 19.40
C ARG A 48 -2.15 -24.19 19.23
N ALA A 49 -1.95 -22.88 19.24
CA ALA A 49 -2.97 -21.94 18.83
C ALA A 49 -3.28 -22.22 17.36
N PHE A 50 -4.29 -23.05 17.10
CA PHE A 50 -4.86 -23.27 15.79
C PHE A 50 -5.59 -21.99 15.36
N SER A 51 -4.81 -20.98 14.96
CA SER A 51 -5.29 -19.96 14.04
C SER A 51 -5.53 -20.65 12.71
N SER A 52 -6.75 -21.13 12.52
CA SER A 52 -7.16 -21.95 11.37
C SER A 52 -7.33 -21.15 10.08
N LYS A 53 -6.99 -19.86 10.06
CA LYS A 53 -6.94 -19.06 8.83
C LYS A 53 -5.66 -19.41 8.05
N PRO A 54 -5.74 -20.09 6.88
CA PRO A 54 -4.61 -20.19 5.98
C PRO A 54 -4.16 -18.78 5.57
N ALA A 55 -2.87 -18.49 5.77
CA ALA A 55 -2.29 -17.23 5.33
C ALA A 55 -2.41 -17.09 3.81
N GLY A 56 -2.95 -15.95 3.33
CA GLY A 56 -3.12 -15.67 1.90
C GLY A 56 -4.55 -15.80 1.34
N ASN A 57 -5.56 -16.06 2.18
CA ASN A 57 -6.96 -16.16 1.76
C ASN A 57 -7.89 -15.03 2.24
N ASP A 58 -7.37 -13.98 2.88
CA ASP A 58 -8.20 -12.82 3.22
C ASP A 58 -8.59 -12.06 1.95
N VAL A 59 -9.91 -11.90 1.76
CA VAL A 59 -10.51 -11.15 0.64
C VAL A 59 -11.05 -9.85 1.20
N ILE A 60 -10.66 -8.73 0.59
CA ILE A 60 -11.20 -7.41 0.93
C ILE A 60 -12.37 -7.03 0.04
N GLY A 61 -13.40 -6.40 0.61
CA GLY A 61 -14.44 -5.73 -0.14
C GLY A 61 -14.04 -4.28 -0.40
N ILE A 62 -13.99 -3.86 -1.65
CA ILE A 62 -13.71 -2.48 -2.04
C ILE A 62 -14.93 -1.90 -2.74
N ASP A 63 -15.54 -0.89 -2.12
CA ASP A 63 -16.47 -0.03 -2.83
C ASP A 63 -15.67 1.02 -3.62
N LEU A 64 -15.60 0.86 -4.94
CA LEU A 64 -14.91 1.79 -5.84
C LEU A 64 -15.90 2.85 -6.31
N GLY A 65 -16.34 3.77 -5.44
CA GLY A 65 -17.36 4.76 -5.80
C GLY A 65 -16.82 5.87 -6.73
N THR A 66 -17.73 6.59 -7.40
CA THR A 66 -17.38 7.69 -8.33
C THR A 66 -16.75 8.91 -7.64
N THR A 67 -17.14 9.16 -6.37
CA THR A 67 -16.71 10.34 -5.59
C THR A 67 -15.82 9.96 -4.41
N ASN A 68 -16.16 8.88 -3.72
CA ASN A 68 -15.40 8.32 -2.61
C ASN A 68 -15.35 6.80 -2.78
N SER A 69 -14.29 6.18 -2.27
CA SER A 69 -14.12 4.73 -2.19
C SER A 69 -13.98 4.31 -0.73
N CYS A 70 -14.34 3.06 -0.44
CA CYS A 70 -14.34 2.46 0.90
C CYS A 70 -13.72 1.06 0.83
N VAL A 71 -13.03 0.63 1.88
CA VAL A 71 -12.49 -0.73 1.98
C VAL A 71 -12.92 -1.37 3.30
N ALA A 72 -13.36 -2.62 3.21
CA ALA A 72 -13.84 -3.42 4.33
C ALA A 72 -13.29 -4.84 4.29
N LEU A 73 -13.27 -5.48 5.45
CA LEU A 73 -12.88 -6.89 5.61
C LEU A 73 -13.79 -7.60 6.63
N MET A 74 -13.64 -8.93 6.73
CA MET A 74 -14.36 -9.75 7.69
C MET A 74 -13.51 -10.07 8.93
N GLU A 75 -13.89 -9.49 10.07
CA GLU A 75 -13.37 -9.88 11.38
C GLU A 75 -14.25 -11.01 11.96
N GLY A 76 -13.83 -12.25 11.72
CA GLY A 76 -14.63 -13.42 12.05
C GLY A 76 -15.91 -13.46 11.21
N LYS A 77 -17.06 -13.17 11.84
CA LYS A 77 -18.38 -13.10 11.19
C LYS A 77 -18.87 -11.67 10.94
N THR A 78 -18.14 -10.64 11.41
CA THR A 78 -18.57 -9.25 11.37
C THR A 78 -17.83 -8.48 10.27
N PRO A 79 -18.53 -7.79 9.35
CA PRO A 79 -17.89 -6.88 8.40
C PRO A 79 -17.40 -5.62 9.11
N LYS A 80 -16.21 -5.15 8.77
CA LYS A 80 -15.59 -3.95 9.35
C LYS A 80 -15.00 -3.07 8.26
N VAL A 81 -15.38 -1.79 8.26
CA VAL A 81 -14.78 -0.74 7.44
C VAL A 81 -13.46 -0.31 8.07
N ILE A 82 -12.42 -0.19 7.25
CA ILE A 82 -11.06 0.17 7.67
C ILE A 82 -10.87 1.69 7.49
N GLU A 83 -10.10 2.29 8.39
CA GLU A 83 -9.69 3.70 8.29
C GLU A 83 -8.40 3.81 7.46
N ASN A 84 -8.34 4.80 6.56
CA ASN A 84 -7.15 5.10 5.78
C ASN A 84 -6.06 5.79 6.63
N SER A 85 -4.89 6.00 6.02
CA SER A 85 -3.75 6.74 6.61
C SER A 85 -4.09 8.14 7.13
N GLU A 86 -5.21 8.72 6.68
CA GLU A 86 -5.71 10.04 7.04
C GLU A 86 -6.79 9.99 8.15
N GLY A 87 -7.05 8.80 8.73
CA GLY A 87 -8.03 8.59 9.80
C GLY A 87 -9.49 8.58 9.33
N ALA A 88 -9.74 8.48 8.03
CA ALA A 88 -11.08 8.49 7.44
C ALA A 88 -11.50 7.11 6.93
N ARG A 89 -12.77 6.75 7.16
CA ARG A 89 -13.39 5.50 6.65
C ARG A 89 -13.71 5.49 5.16
N THR A 90 -13.53 6.61 4.49
CA THR A 90 -13.65 6.71 3.04
C THR A 90 -12.51 7.56 2.49
N THR A 91 -12.10 7.25 1.27
CA THR A 91 -11.02 7.95 0.55
C THR A 91 -11.60 8.59 -0.69
N PRO A 92 -11.37 9.87 -0.97
CA PRO A 92 -11.84 10.49 -2.21
C PRO A 92 -11.37 9.72 -3.45
N SER A 93 -12.27 9.47 -4.40
CA SER A 93 -11.96 8.85 -5.70
C SER A 93 -11.34 9.89 -6.65
N VAL A 94 -10.22 10.45 -6.20
CA VAL A 94 -9.49 11.56 -6.83
C VAL A 94 -8.02 11.15 -6.93
N VAL A 95 -7.48 11.29 -8.13
CA VAL A 95 -6.07 11.05 -8.44
C VAL A 95 -5.51 12.33 -9.03
N ALA A 96 -4.29 12.70 -8.66
CA ALA A 96 -3.64 13.85 -9.27
C ALA A 96 -2.15 13.60 -9.50
N PHE A 97 -1.61 14.30 -10.49
CA PHE A 97 -0.17 14.35 -10.75
C PHE A 97 0.33 15.76 -10.44
N ASN A 98 1.33 15.87 -9.57
CA ASN A 98 1.92 17.16 -9.28
C ASN A 98 2.91 17.59 -10.38
N GLN A 99 3.48 18.79 -10.26
CA GLN A 99 4.42 19.35 -11.25
C GLN A 99 5.73 18.55 -11.39
N LYS A 100 6.08 17.72 -10.39
CA LYS A 100 7.25 16.82 -10.42
C LYS A 100 6.91 15.45 -11.02
N GLY A 101 5.65 15.19 -11.39
CA GLY A 101 5.16 13.89 -11.84
C GLY A 101 4.83 12.91 -10.71
N GLU A 102 4.88 13.33 -9.44
CA GLU A 102 4.53 12.46 -8.31
C GLU A 102 3.01 12.22 -8.28
N LEU A 103 2.63 10.96 -8.05
CA LEU A 103 1.24 10.51 -7.95
C LEU A 103 0.67 10.83 -6.55
N LEU A 104 -0.47 11.52 -6.53
CA LEU A 104 -1.28 11.77 -5.34
C LEU A 104 -2.63 11.05 -5.50
N VAL A 105 -3.12 10.40 -4.43
CA VAL A 105 -4.42 9.71 -4.42
C VAL A 105 -5.17 10.08 -3.16
N GLY A 106 -6.49 10.27 -3.25
CA GLY A 106 -7.36 10.51 -2.10
C GLY A 106 -7.33 11.95 -1.58
N THR A 107 -7.22 12.12 -0.27
CA THR A 107 -7.27 13.43 0.40
C THR A 107 -6.16 14.38 -0.08
N PRO A 108 -4.89 13.97 -0.24
CA PRO A 108 -3.84 14.79 -0.83
C PRO A 108 -4.20 15.34 -2.23
N ALA A 109 -4.72 14.49 -3.12
CA ALA A 109 -5.13 14.88 -4.47
C ALA A 109 -6.31 15.86 -4.44
N LYS A 110 -7.33 15.59 -3.61
CA LYS A 110 -8.50 16.46 -3.43
C LYS A 110 -8.12 17.85 -2.90
N ARG A 111 -7.14 17.97 -2.00
CA ARG A 111 -6.70 19.26 -1.43
C ARG A 111 -6.14 20.23 -2.48
N GLN A 112 -5.43 19.72 -3.48
CA GLN A 112 -4.83 20.53 -4.56
C GLN A 112 -5.67 20.60 -5.84
N ALA A 113 -6.91 20.10 -5.83
CA ALA A 113 -7.81 20.12 -6.99
C ALA A 113 -8.13 21.53 -7.51
N VAL A 114 -8.15 22.54 -6.63
CA VAL A 114 -8.44 23.94 -7.00
C VAL A 114 -7.23 24.62 -7.66
N THR A 115 -6.01 24.32 -7.20
CA THR A 115 -4.77 24.94 -7.68
C THR A 115 -4.13 24.18 -8.85
N ASN A 116 -4.47 22.90 -9.03
CA ASN A 116 -4.00 22.04 -10.11
C ASN A 116 -5.18 21.30 -10.78
N PRO A 117 -6.16 22.03 -11.36
CA PRO A 117 -7.43 21.44 -11.81
C PRO A 117 -7.27 20.57 -13.06
N THR A 118 -6.35 20.91 -13.97
CA THR A 118 -6.13 20.17 -15.22
C THR A 118 -5.47 18.81 -15.03
N ASN A 119 -4.68 18.62 -13.97
CA ASN A 119 -4.01 17.37 -13.65
C ASN A 119 -4.62 16.66 -12.41
N THR A 120 -5.81 17.08 -11.96
CA THR A 120 -6.57 16.41 -10.90
C THR A 120 -7.80 15.73 -11.49
N LEU A 121 -7.73 14.41 -11.56
CA LEU A 121 -8.71 13.52 -12.19
C LEU A 121 -9.68 13.00 -11.13
N PHE A 122 -10.98 13.25 -11.35
CA PHE A 122 -12.08 12.85 -10.46
C PHE A 122 -13.32 12.47 -11.27
N GLY A 123 -14.21 11.66 -10.71
CA GLY A 123 -15.41 11.20 -11.43
C GLY A 123 -15.14 10.20 -12.55
N THR A 124 -13.90 9.72 -12.70
CA THR A 124 -13.41 8.88 -13.81
C THR A 124 -14.17 7.57 -13.98
N LYS A 125 -14.84 7.06 -12.94
CA LYS A 125 -15.76 5.90 -13.03
C LYS A 125 -16.89 6.12 -14.04
N ARG A 126 -17.26 7.36 -14.36
CA ARG A 126 -18.23 7.69 -15.42
C ARG A 126 -17.73 7.34 -16.83
N LEU A 127 -16.41 7.32 -17.04
CA LEU A 127 -15.73 7.12 -18.33
C LEU A 127 -15.27 5.68 -18.55
N ILE A 128 -15.19 4.86 -17.50
CA ILE A 128 -14.82 3.43 -17.61
C ILE A 128 -15.77 2.74 -18.59
N GLY A 129 -15.21 2.09 -19.61
CA GLY A 129 -15.96 1.37 -20.66
C GLY A 129 -16.62 2.25 -21.73
N ARG A 130 -16.45 3.58 -21.70
CA ARG A 130 -17.11 4.49 -22.67
C ARG A 130 -16.22 4.83 -23.86
N ARG A 131 -16.86 4.96 -25.03
CA ARG A 131 -16.27 5.57 -26.22
C ARG A 131 -16.11 7.08 -26.06
N PHE A 132 -15.17 7.66 -26.80
CA PHE A 132 -14.95 9.10 -26.81
C PHE A 132 -16.17 9.87 -27.34
N GLU A 133 -16.81 9.35 -28.39
CA GLU A 133 -17.98 9.93 -29.05
C GLU A 133 -19.30 9.78 -28.30
N ASP A 134 -19.33 9.01 -27.20
CA ASP A 134 -20.55 8.75 -26.44
C ASP A 134 -21.18 10.05 -25.88
N PRO A 135 -22.49 10.29 -26.03
CA PRO A 135 -23.13 11.53 -25.56
C PRO A 135 -22.90 11.85 -24.08
N GLN A 136 -22.76 10.82 -23.22
CA GLN A 136 -22.45 11.04 -21.80
C GLN A 136 -20.98 11.45 -21.60
N THR A 137 -20.03 10.88 -22.35
CA THR A 137 -18.63 11.36 -22.38
C THR A 137 -18.57 12.82 -22.85
N GLN A 138 -19.27 13.17 -23.92
CA GLN A 138 -19.32 14.53 -24.48
C GLN A 138 -19.97 15.54 -23.52
N LYS A 139 -20.88 15.10 -22.65
CA LYS A 139 -21.43 15.89 -21.55
C LYS A 139 -20.42 16.06 -20.41
N GLU A 140 -19.75 14.99 -19.99
CA GLU A 140 -18.74 15.02 -18.92
C GLU A 140 -17.58 15.97 -19.27
N MET A 141 -17.11 15.93 -20.53
CA MET A 141 -16.05 16.79 -21.07
C MET A 141 -16.34 18.31 -20.96
N LYS A 142 -17.61 18.71 -20.82
CA LYS A 142 -18.02 20.11 -20.62
C LYS A 142 -18.13 20.51 -19.13
N MET A 143 -18.07 19.53 -18.22
CA MET A 143 -18.25 19.72 -16.78
C MET A 143 -16.95 19.56 -15.98
N VAL A 144 -15.92 18.93 -16.55
CA VAL A 144 -14.64 18.65 -15.89
C VAL A 144 -13.53 19.57 -16.40
N PRO A 145 -12.55 19.97 -15.55
CA PRO A 145 -11.46 20.87 -15.94
C PRO A 145 -10.25 20.16 -16.56
N TYR A 146 -10.15 18.84 -16.41
CA TYR A 146 -9.11 18.02 -17.05
C TYR A 146 -9.52 17.63 -18.46
N LYS A 147 -8.53 17.26 -19.30
CA LYS A 147 -8.80 16.85 -20.67
C LYS A 147 -9.29 15.40 -20.73
N ILE A 148 -10.36 15.18 -21.47
CA ILE A 148 -10.75 13.87 -21.99
C ILE A 148 -10.26 13.79 -23.44
N VAL A 149 -9.60 12.71 -23.82
CA VAL A 149 -8.96 12.51 -25.12
C VAL A 149 -9.42 11.20 -25.76
N LYS A 150 -9.37 11.14 -27.10
CA LYS A 150 -9.69 9.93 -27.86
C LYS A 150 -8.48 9.01 -27.91
N ALA A 151 -8.62 7.80 -27.37
CA ALA A 151 -7.60 6.77 -27.47
C ALA A 151 -7.55 6.16 -28.90
N PRO A 152 -6.44 5.50 -29.31
CA PRO A 152 -6.31 4.89 -30.64
C PRO A 152 -7.41 3.86 -30.97
N ASN A 153 -7.98 3.21 -29.95
CA ASN A 153 -9.07 2.24 -30.10
C ASN A 153 -10.48 2.87 -30.11
N GLY A 154 -10.61 4.19 -29.94
CA GLY A 154 -11.86 4.93 -29.85
C GLY A 154 -12.41 5.18 -28.44
N ASP A 155 -11.71 4.75 -27.38
CA ASP A 155 -12.18 4.94 -26.00
C ASP A 155 -11.92 6.34 -25.46
N ALA A 156 -12.71 6.73 -24.44
CA ALA A 156 -12.50 7.94 -23.68
C ALA A 156 -11.36 7.75 -22.68
N TRP A 157 -10.20 8.36 -22.94
CA TRP A 157 -9.06 8.42 -22.01
C TRP A 157 -8.92 9.80 -21.39
N LEU A 158 -8.05 9.93 -20.39
CA LEU A 158 -7.77 11.18 -19.68
C LEU A 158 -6.33 11.62 -19.97
N GLU A 159 -6.07 12.91 -20.06
CA GLU A 159 -4.70 13.45 -20.16
C GLU A 159 -4.35 14.27 -18.92
N ALA A 160 -3.18 14.00 -18.33
CA ALA A 160 -2.58 14.78 -17.25
C ALA A 160 -1.05 14.87 -17.45
N ASN A 161 -0.46 16.05 -17.29
CA ASN A 161 0.95 16.35 -17.58
C ASN A 161 1.41 15.87 -18.99
N GLY A 162 0.52 15.92 -19.99
CA GLY A 162 0.79 15.44 -21.36
C GLY A 162 0.87 13.91 -21.50
N GLN A 163 0.63 13.15 -20.44
CA GLN A 163 0.53 11.69 -20.46
C GLN A 163 -0.94 11.27 -20.50
N GLN A 164 -1.24 10.23 -21.29
CA GLN A 164 -2.61 9.71 -21.42
C GLN A 164 -2.81 8.47 -20.54
N TYR A 165 -3.96 8.40 -19.89
CA TYR A 165 -4.34 7.32 -18.97
C TYR A 165 -5.74 6.83 -19.31
N SER A 166 -5.91 5.51 -19.38
CA SER A 166 -7.24 4.91 -19.41
C SER A 166 -7.99 5.16 -18.08
N PRO A 167 -9.33 5.26 -18.08
CA PRO A 167 -10.12 5.37 -16.85
C PRO A 167 -9.86 4.22 -15.87
N SER A 168 -9.54 3.02 -16.40
CA SER A 168 -9.18 1.83 -15.63
C SER A 168 -7.83 1.97 -14.91
N GLN A 169 -6.82 2.62 -15.51
CA GLN A 169 -5.56 2.93 -14.81
C GLN A 169 -5.79 3.92 -13.67
N ILE A 170 -6.65 4.92 -13.85
CA ILE A 170 -7.01 5.86 -12.77
C ILE A 170 -7.76 5.12 -11.65
N GLY A 171 -8.67 4.21 -11.99
CA GLY A 171 -9.28 3.29 -11.03
C GLY A 171 -8.26 2.43 -10.29
N ALA A 172 -7.24 1.92 -10.98
CA ALA A 172 -6.19 1.10 -10.39
C ALA A 172 -5.38 1.86 -9.32
N PHE A 173 -5.05 3.14 -9.51
CA PHE A 173 -4.37 3.94 -8.47
C PHE A 173 -5.22 4.08 -7.19
N ILE A 174 -6.54 4.20 -7.32
CA ILE A 174 -7.47 4.22 -6.18
C ILE A 174 -7.52 2.84 -5.50
N LEU A 175 -7.62 1.77 -6.29
CA LEU A 175 -7.62 0.39 -5.78
C LEU A 175 -6.31 0.04 -5.05
N THR A 176 -5.15 0.50 -5.53
CA THR A 176 -3.86 0.35 -4.86
C THR A 176 -3.87 1.02 -3.49
N LYS A 177 -4.38 2.25 -3.37
CA LYS A 177 -4.54 2.93 -2.07
C LYS A 177 -5.47 2.18 -1.11
N MET A 178 -6.52 1.52 -1.64
CA MET A 178 -7.45 0.71 -0.82
C MET A 178 -6.78 -0.58 -0.34
N LYS A 179 -5.97 -1.22 -1.21
CA LYS A 179 -5.12 -2.35 -0.85
C LYS A 179 -4.11 -1.97 0.23
N GLU A 180 -3.32 -0.92 0.04
CA GLU A 180 -2.34 -0.41 1.02
C GLU A 180 -2.97 -0.16 2.39
N THR A 181 -4.18 0.42 2.41
CA THR A 181 -4.94 0.67 3.64
C THR A 181 -5.25 -0.65 4.37
N ALA A 182 -5.73 -1.67 3.66
CA ALA A 182 -6.04 -2.96 4.25
C ALA A 182 -4.79 -3.78 4.63
N GLU A 183 -3.71 -3.71 3.85
CA GLU A 183 -2.42 -4.34 4.14
C GLU A 183 -1.78 -3.73 5.40
N SER A 184 -1.84 -2.40 5.54
CA SER A 184 -1.36 -1.67 6.73
C SER A 184 -2.14 -2.08 7.99
N TYR A 185 -3.46 -2.28 7.85
CA TYR A 185 -4.32 -2.72 8.95
C TYR A 185 -4.09 -4.19 9.35
N LEU A 186 -3.87 -5.09 8.38
CA LEU A 186 -3.67 -6.52 8.61
C LEU A 186 -2.21 -6.94 8.88
N GLY A 187 -1.24 -6.06 8.65
CA GLY A 187 0.19 -6.34 8.79
C GLY A 187 0.73 -7.39 7.79
N LYS A 188 0.06 -7.58 6.64
CA LYS A 188 0.41 -8.60 5.64
C LYS A 188 -0.15 -8.28 4.26
N SER A 189 0.41 -8.90 3.22
CA SER A 189 -0.01 -8.67 1.84
C SER A 189 -1.39 -9.26 1.50
N ILE A 190 -2.14 -8.58 0.63
CA ILE A 190 -3.47 -8.97 0.15
C ILE A 190 -3.45 -9.12 -1.37
N THR A 191 -3.99 -10.24 -1.86
CA THR A 191 -3.99 -10.61 -3.29
C THR A 191 -5.38 -10.78 -3.89
N LYS A 192 -6.44 -10.78 -3.07
CA LYS A 192 -7.82 -11.04 -3.49
C LYS A 192 -8.74 -9.90 -3.03
N ALA A 193 -9.60 -9.44 -3.93
CA ALA A 193 -10.59 -8.40 -3.64
C ALA A 193 -11.92 -8.68 -4.36
N VAL A 194 -13.02 -8.22 -3.76
CA VAL A 194 -14.33 -8.05 -4.40
C VAL A 194 -14.53 -6.55 -4.61
N ILE A 195 -14.82 -6.12 -5.84
CA ILE A 195 -14.90 -4.71 -6.22
C ILE A 195 -16.33 -4.38 -6.68
N THR A 196 -16.90 -3.28 -6.20
CA THR A 196 -18.26 -2.87 -6.57
C THR A 196 -18.35 -2.21 -7.96
N VAL A 197 -19.40 -2.56 -8.69
CA VAL A 197 -19.84 -1.87 -9.91
C VAL A 197 -21.32 -1.49 -9.78
N PRO A 198 -21.78 -0.38 -10.38
CA PRO A 198 -23.20 -0.09 -10.50
C PRO A 198 -23.93 -1.20 -11.26
N ALA A 199 -25.17 -1.51 -10.86
CA ALA A 199 -25.96 -2.60 -11.45
C ALA A 199 -26.28 -2.42 -12.96
N TYR A 200 -26.06 -1.22 -13.51
CA TYR A 200 -26.26 -0.87 -14.92
C TYR A 200 -24.96 -0.81 -15.74
N PHE A 201 -23.81 -1.23 -15.18
CA PHE A 201 -22.60 -1.40 -15.98
C PHE A 201 -22.81 -2.55 -16.97
N GLN A 202 -22.43 -2.30 -18.23
CA GLN A 202 -22.47 -3.23 -19.36
C GLN A 202 -21.06 -3.68 -19.71
#